data_AF-A0A8J4E6N1-F1
#
_entry.id   AF-A0A8J4E6N1-F1
#
_cell.length_a   1.000
_cell.length_b   1.000
_cell.length_c   1.000
_cell.angle_alpha   90.00
_cell.angle_beta   90.00
_cell.angle_gamma   90.00
#
_symmetry.space_group_name_H-M   'P 1'
#
loop_
_entity.id
_entity.type
_entity.pdbx_description
1 polymer ?
#
loop_
_entity_poly.entity_id
_entity_poly.type
_entity_poly.pdbx_seq_one_letter_code
_entity_poly.pdbx_strand_id
1 'polypeptide(L)'
;MDIAAFYAVVAGVNFTLLGLWWVAVQDKVDMRDAAARRMAYVVALQFMVPGTASLISQVAPTVTTIWRITFTLAGLAGAAGVLLVVPVLRKASSRGAATFMLGAGLPLYLLVTLVAAVPGVHEVVSDKLTGLQTEAILFSVLVLLSVQVAWSVAMIPKPADD
;
A
#
# COMPACT_ATOMS: atom_id res chain seq x y z
N MET A 1 -7.38 21.91 -7.04
CA MET A 1 -6.75 21.41 -5.79
C MET A 1 -5.25 21.42 -6.02
N ASP A 2 -4.46 21.90 -5.06
CA ASP A 2 -3.00 21.85 -5.17
C ASP A 2 -2.52 20.40 -4.97
N ILE A 3 -2.01 19.81 -6.04
CA ILE A 3 -1.50 18.43 -6.07
C ILE A 3 -0.28 18.27 -5.15
N ALA A 4 0.53 19.32 -5.01
CA ALA A 4 1.70 19.28 -4.13
C ALA A 4 1.25 19.17 -2.66
N ALA A 5 0.29 20.00 -2.25
CA ALA A 5 -0.31 19.92 -0.91
C ALA A 5 -0.94 18.54 -0.64
N PHE A 6 -1.62 17.95 -1.62
CA PHE A 6 -2.18 16.60 -1.48
C PHE A 6 -1.08 15.56 -1.19
N TYR A 7 -0.04 15.50 -2.01
CA TYR A 7 1.04 14.52 -1.81
C TYR A 7 1.85 14.77 -0.54
N ALA A 8 1.97 16.01 -0.09
CA ALA A 8 2.54 16.34 1.22
C ALA A 8 1.75 15.70 2.37
N VAL A 9 0.42 15.86 2.35
CA VAL A 9 -0.47 15.26 3.36
C VAL A 9 -0.43 13.74 3.28
N VAL A 10 -0.50 13.15 2.08
CA VAL A 10 -0.45 11.70 1.91
C VAL A 10 0.87 11.11 2.40
N ALA A 11 2.00 11.77 2.11
CA ALA A 11 3.30 11.34 2.63
C ALA A 11 3.31 11.38 4.18
N GLY A 12 2.85 12.49 4.76
CA GLY A 12 2.75 12.65 6.22
C GLY A 12 1.92 11.56 6.87
N VAL A 13 0.68 11.37 6.41
CA VAL A 13 -0.24 10.34 6.95
C VAL A 13 0.37 8.94 6.86
N ASN A 14 0.95 8.58 5.71
CA ASN A 14 1.53 7.25 5.54
C ASN A 14 2.73 7.01 6.46
N PHE A 15 3.63 7.98 6.61
CA PHE A 15 4.77 7.82 7.52
C PHE A 15 4.35 7.85 9.00
N THR A 16 3.30 8.59 9.35
CA THR A 16 2.71 8.52 10.70
C THR A 16 2.11 7.15 10.98
N LEU A 17 1.31 6.61 10.05
CA LEU A 17 0.72 5.27 10.19
C LEU A 17 1.80 4.18 10.26
N LEU A 18 2.87 4.31 9.47
CA LEU A 18 4.03 3.43 9.54
C LEU A 18 4.69 3.47 10.92
N GLY A 19 4.88 4.66 11.49
CA GLY A 19 5.41 4.83 12.84
C GLY A 19 4.52 4.18 13.91
N LEU A 20 3.21 4.43 13.85
CA LEU A 20 2.24 3.81 14.76
C LEU A 20 2.22 2.28 14.63
N TRP A 21 2.34 1.77 13.41
CA TRP A 21 2.42 0.34 13.15
C TRP A 21 3.66 -0.28 13.81
N TRP A 22 4.83 0.34 13.70
CA TRP A 22 6.03 -0.16 14.36
C TRP A 22 5.90 -0.19 15.88
N VAL A 23 5.28 0.82 16.49
CA VAL A 23 4.99 0.81 17.93
C VAL A 23 4.07 -0.36 18.30
N ALA A 24 2.98 -0.57 17.53
CA ALA A 24 2.06 -1.68 17.76
C ALA A 24 2.72 -3.06 17.61
N VAL A 25 3.65 -3.21 16.67
CA VAL A 25 4.42 -4.45 16.48
C VAL A 25 5.44 -4.67 17.60
N GLN A 26 6.11 -3.62 18.07
CA GLN A 26 7.10 -3.72 19.15
C GLN A 26 6.50 -4.21 20.47
N ASP A 27 5.26 -3.82 20.75
CA ASP A 27 4.55 -4.20 21.99
C ASP A 27 4.13 -5.68 22.02
N LYS A 28 4.05 -6.36 20.86
CA LYS A 28 3.63 -7.77 20.76
C LYS A 28 4.80 -8.74 20.66
N VAL A 29 5.06 -9.50 21.73
CA VAL A 29 6.07 -10.58 21.77
C VAL A 29 5.81 -11.66 20.72
N ASP A 30 4.54 -11.95 20.43
CA ASP A 30 4.12 -12.97 19.47
C ASP A 30 4.43 -12.60 18.00
N MET A 31 4.79 -11.35 17.73
CA MET A 31 5.22 -10.91 16.40
C MET A 31 6.70 -11.17 16.09
N ARG A 32 7.39 -11.94 16.95
CA ARG A 32 8.82 -12.27 16.79
C ARG A 32 9.08 -13.53 15.95
N ASP A 33 8.07 -14.36 15.71
CA ASP A 33 8.21 -15.52 14.84
C ASP A 33 8.41 -15.12 13.37
N ALA A 34 8.94 -16.04 12.55
CA ALA A 34 9.29 -15.71 11.17
C ALA A 34 8.07 -15.33 10.30
N ALA A 35 6.89 -15.91 10.60
CA ALA A 35 5.67 -15.68 9.84
C ALA A 35 5.04 -14.31 10.18
N ALA A 36 4.91 -13.98 11.46
CA ALA A 36 4.38 -12.70 11.92
C ALA A 36 5.32 -11.54 11.60
N ARG A 37 6.65 -11.74 11.68
CA ARG A 37 7.62 -10.72 11.20
C ARG A 37 7.42 -10.40 9.72
N ARG A 38 7.19 -11.42 8.89
CA ARG A 38 6.95 -11.23 7.45
C ARG A 38 5.63 -10.51 7.21
N MET A 39 4.57 -10.88 7.91
CA MET A 39 3.29 -10.17 7.85
C MET A 39 3.42 -8.72 8.30
N ALA A 40 4.12 -8.46 9.41
CA ALA A 40 4.33 -7.12 9.92
C ALA A 40 5.14 -6.24 8.97
N TYR A 41 6.15 -6.81 8.31
CA TYR A 41 6.90 -6.13 7.26
C TYR A 41 6.03 -5.77 6.06
N VAL A 42 5.08 -6.63 5.70
CA VAL A 42 4.20 -6.40 4.54
C VAL A 42 3.19 -5.31 4.82
N VAL A 43 2.63 -5.28 6.03
CA VAL A 43 1.80 -4.15 6.48
C VAL A 43 2.61 -2.85 6.50
N ALA A 44 3.88 -2.91 6.95
CA ALA A 44 4.77 -1.74 6.89
C ALA A 44 4.99 -1.26 5.43
N LEU A 45 5.19 -2.17 4.48
CA LEU A 45 5.33 -1.84 3.05
C LEU A 45 4.08 -1.13 2.50
N GLN A 46 2.89 -1.49 2.97
CA GLN A 46 1.63 -0.88 2.55
C GLN A 46 1.49 0.59 2.92
N PHE A 47 2.28 1.10 3.88
CA PHE A 47 2.37 2.52 4.22
C PHE A 47 3.65 3.15 3.66
N MET A 48 4.78 2.43 3.71
CA MET A 48 6.07 2.94 3.26
C MET A 48 6.07 3.24 1.76
N VAL A 49 5.58 2.32 0.92
CA VAL A 49 5.54 2.49 -0.53
C VAL A 49 4.73 3.73 -0.94
N PRO A 50 3.47 3.92 -0.51
CA PRO A 50 2.72 5.09 -0.88
C PRO A 50 3.26 6.39 -0.28
N GLY A 51 3.81 6.34 0.94
CA GLY A 51 4.49 7.50 1.56
C GLY A 51 5.70 7.97 0.76
N THR A 52 6.59 7.04 0.39
CA THR A 52 7.77 7.32 -0.44
C THR A 52 7.39 7.78 -1.84
N ALA A 53 6.40 7.16 -2.48
CA ALA A 53 5.95 7.58 -3.81
C ALA A 53 5.36 9.00 -3.81
N SER A 54 4.62 9.36 -2.75
CA SER A 54 4.10 10.71 -2.55
C SER A 54 5.21 11.73 -2.30
N LEU A 55 6.28 11.34 -1.59
CA LEU A 55 7.45 12.19 -1.39
C LEU A 55 8.20 12.44 -2.71
N ILE A 56 8.47 11.38 -3.50
CA ILE A 56 9.16 11.50 -4.78
C ILE A 56 8.36 12.36 -5.77
N SER A 57 7.03 12.26 -5.74
CA SER A 57 6.14 13.09 -6.58
C SER A 57 6.28 14.59 -6.30
N GLN A 58 6.76 14.97 -5.12
CA GLN A 58 7.03 16.37 -4.76
C GLN A 58 8.41 16.86 -5.19
N VAL A 59 9.38 15.98 -5.44
CA VAL A 59 10.76 16.36 -5.80
C VAL A 59 10.80 17.09 -7.14
N ALA A 60 9.99 16.66 -8.10
CA ALA A 60 9.97 17.22 -9.45
C ALA A 60 8.57 17.10 -10.08
N PRO A 61 7.59 17.89 -9.61
CA PRO A 61 6.17 17.74 -9.98
C PRO A 61 5.89 18.05 -11.46
N THR A 62 6.79 18.81 -12.12
CA THR A 62 6.67 19.16 -13.54
C THR A 62 7.21 18.07 -14.48
N VAL A 63 7.98 17.10 -13.95
CA VAL A 63 8.61 16.05 -14.75
C VAL A 63 7.74 14.80 -14.75
N THR A 64 6.94 14.65 -15.80
CA THR A 64 5.97 13.56 -15.92
C THR A 64 6.60 12.16 -15.81
N THR A 65 7.84 12.00 -16.27
CA THR A 65 8.55 10.71 -16.22
C THR A 65 8.83 10.25 -14.79
N ILE A 66 9.08 11.18 -13.86
CA ILE A 66 9.47 10.84 -12.48
C ILE A 66 8.31 10.17 -11.75
N TRP A 67 7.13 10.80 -11.72
CA TRP A 67 5.98 10.19 -11.07
C TRP A 67 5.59 8.87 -11.75
N ARG A 68 5.58 8.80 -13.09
CA ARG A 68 5.25 7.56 -13.80
C ARG A 68 6.15 6.39 -13.39
N ILE A 69 7.46 6.60 -13.35
CA ILE A 69 8.41 5.56 -12.91
C ILE A 69 8.14 5.18 -11.45
N THR A 70 7.97 6.18 -10.58
CA THR A 70 7.71 5.96 -9.16
C THR A 70 6.43 5.16 -8.91
N PHE A 71 5.29 5.55 -9.50
CA PHE A 71 4.01 4.87 -9.33
C PHE A 71 4.03 3.49 -9.98
N THR A 72 4.70 3.33 -11.13
CA THR A 72 4.91 2.01 -11.76
C THR A 72 5.66 1.08 -10.82
N LEU A 73 6.81 1.53 -10.29
CA LEU A 73 7.62 0.75 -9.35
C LEU A 73 6.88 0.47 -8.04
N ALA A 74 6.12 1.44 -7.52
CA ALA A 74 5.31 1.29 -6.33
C ALA A 74 4.21 0.24 -6.51
N GLY A 75 3.48 0.28 -7.63
CA GLY A 75 2.46 -0.72 -7.97
C GLY A 75 3.06 -2.11 -8.16
N LEU A 76 4.20 -2.22 -8.85
CA LEU A 76 4.91 -3.49 -9.03
C LEU A 76 5.42 -4.07 -7.71
N ALA A 77 6.00 -3.22 -6.85
CA ALA A 77 6.45 -3.62 -5.52
C ALA A 77 5.28 -4.08 -4.64
N GLY A 78 4.15 -3.39 -4.69
CA GLY A 78 2.93 -3.78 -3.98
C GLY A 78 2.36 -5.11 -4.48
N ALA A 79 2.26 -5.29 -5.80
CA ALA A 79 1.81 -6.55 -6.41
C ALA A 79 2.75 -7.72 -6.07
N ALA A 80 4.07 -7.52 -6.19
CA ALA A 80 5.06 -8.51 -5.79
C ALA A 80 4.96 -8.84 -4.29
N GLY A 81 4.77 -7.82 -3.44
CA GLY A 81 4.51 -7.98 -2.01
C GLY A 81 3.31 -8.88 -1.73
N VAL A 82 2.18 -8.64 -2.39
CA VAL A 82 0.99 -9.51 -2.28
C VAL A 82 1.32 -10.94 -2.69
N LEU A 83 1.92 -11.15 -3.87
CA LEU A 83 2.24 -12.48 -4.40
C LEU A 83 3.20 -13.27 -3.50
N LEU A 84 4.16 -12.59 -2.86
CA LEU A 84 5.10 -13.22 -1.94
C LEU A 84 4.46 -13.65 -0.61
N VAL A 85 3.35 -13.02 -0.21
CA VAL A 85 2.75 -13.16 1.13
C VAL A 85 1.55 -14.07 1.15
N VAL A 86 0.77 -14.07 0.08
CA VAL A 86 -0.36 -14.99 -0.13
C VAL A 86 -0.03 -16.46 0.20
N PRO A 87 1.10 -17.06 -0.27
CA PRO A 87 1.41 -18.46 0.07
C PRO A 87 1.70 -18.66 1.57
N VAL A 88 2.21 -17.64 2.26
CA VAL A 88 2.45 -17.67 3.71
C VAL A 88 1.12 -17.60 4.46
N LEU A 89 0.23 -16.68 4.07
CA LEU A 89 -1.11 -16.54 4.66
C LEU A 89 -1.96 -17.80 4.47
N ARG A 90 -1.89 -18.43 3.29
CA ARG A 90 -2.59 -19.70 3.02
C ARG A 90 -2.10 -20.84 3.91
N LYS A 91 -0.80 -20.90 4.19
CA LYS A 91 -0.21 -21.92 5.08
C LYS A 91 -0.54 -21.68 6.56
N ALA A 92 -0.70 -20.41 6.96
CA ALA A 92 -1.06 -20.02 8.32
C ALA A 92 -2.59 -20.05 8.60
N SER A 93 -3.40 -20.74 7.76
CA SER A 93 -4.87 -20.81 7.86
C SER A 93 -5.64 -19.49 7.77
N SER A 94 -4.99 -18.37 7.43
CA SER A 94 -5.61 -17.05 7.24
C SER A 94 -6.22 -16.89 5.83
N ARG A 95 -7.15 -17.79 5.46
CA ARG A 95 -7.77 -17.81 4.11
C ARG A 95 -8.49 -16.51 3.75
N GLY A 96 -9.13 -15.85 4.73
CA GLY A 96 -9.82 -14.57 4.51
C GLY A 96 -8.88 -13.45 4.07
N ALA A 97 -7.78 -13.25 4.80
CA ALA A 97 -6.77 -12.24 4.47
C ALA A 97 -6.09 -12.51 3.12
N ALA A 98 -5.77 -13.78 2.82
CA ALA A 98 -5.20 -14.16 1.52
C ALA A 98 -6.18 -13.89 0.37
N THR A 99 -7.47 -14.16 0.56
CA THR A 99 -8.52 -13.90 -0.44
C THR A 99 -8.73 -12.41 -0.65
N PHE A 100 -8.74 -11.62 0.43
CA PHE A 100 -8.86 -10.16 0.36
C PHE A 100 -7.67 -9.52 -0.35
N MET A 101 -6.44 -9.92 -0.02
CA MET A 101 -5.24 -9.42 -0.69
C MET A 101 -5.22 -9.76 -2.19
N LEU A 102 -5.65 -10.96 -2.57
CA LEU A 102 -5.74 -11.35 -3.98
C LEU A 102 -6.92 -10.70 -4.71
N GLY A 103 -8.07 -10.55 -4.06
CA GLY A 103 -9.30 -10.08 -4.68
C GLY A 103 -9.42 -8.55 -4.76
N ALA A 104 -8.84 -7.83 -3.79
CA ALA A 104 -8.88 -6.37 -3.74
C ALA A 104 -7.49 -5.75 -3.89
N GLY A 105 -6.49 -6.22 -3.13
CA GLY A 105 -5.16 -5.63 -3.12
C GLY A 105 -4.39 -5.76 -4.44
N LEU A 106 -4.32 -6.97 -4.99
CA LEU A 106 -3.60 -7.24 -6.23
C LEU A 106 -4.17 -6.46 -7.43
N PRO A 107 -5.49 -6.47 -7.69
CA PRO A 107 -6.06 -5.65 -8.77
C PRO A 107 -5.78 -4.15 -8.58
N LEU A 108 -5.83 -3.64 -7.35
CA LEU A 108 -5.56 -2.22 -7.09
C LEU A 108 -4.11 -1.83 -7.40
N TYR A 109 -3.14 -2.66 -6.99
CA TYR A 109 -1.73 -2.44 -7.32
C TYR A 109 -1.46 -2.56 -8.82
N LEU A 110 -2.13 -3.50 -9.50
CA LEU A 110 -2.02 -3.63 -10.96
C LEU A 110 -2.64 -2.43 -11.69
N LEU A 111 -3.76 -1.88 -11.19
CA LEU A 111 -4.38 -0.68 -11.74
C LEU A 111 -3.46 0.54 -11.60
N VAL A 112 -2.83 0.72 -10.44
CA VAL A 112 -1.79 1.75 -10.24
C VAL A 112 -0.65 1.57 -11.24
N THR A 113 -0.13 0.34 -11.40
CA THR A 113 0.92 0.09 -12.39
C THR A 113 0.46 0.41 -13.81
N LEU A 114 -0.77 0.04 -14.17
CA LEU A 114 -1.31 0.24 -15.51
C LEU A 114 -1.48 1.73 -15.84
N VAL A 115 -2.07 2.50 -14.92
CA VAL A 115 -2.32 3.95 -15.10
C VAL A 115 -1.00 4.71 -15.19
N ALA A 116 0.00 4.33 -14.39
CA ALA A 116 1.32 4.96 -14.43
C ALA A 116 2.13 4.59 -15.69
N ALA A 117 2.13 3.31 -16.07
CA ALA A 117 2.97 2.79 -17.14
C ALA A 117 2.45 3.15 -18.55
N VAL A 118 1.12 3.19 -18.75
CA VAL A 118 0.53 3.39 -20.06
C VAL A 118 -0.05 4.81 -20.17
N PRO A 119 0.52 5.70 -21.00
CA PRO A 119 -0.07 7.01 -21.29
C PRO A 119 -1.48 6.86 -21.90
N GLY A 120 -2.44 7.67 -21.46
CA GLY A 120 -3.82 7.66 -21.99
C GLY A 120 -4.80 6.69 -21.32
N VAL A 121 -4.36 5.76 -20.47
CA VAL A 121 -5.30 4.84 -19.77
C VAL A 121 -6.31 5.56 -18.88
N HIS A 122 -5.94 6.72 -18.34
CA HIS A 122 -6.82 7.56 -17.53
C HIS A 122 -8.03 8.11 -18.32
N GLU A 123 -7.93 8.26 -19.64
CA GLU A 123 -9.02 8.74 -20.49
C GLU A 123 -10.19 7.74 -20.53
N VAL A 124 -9.90 6.43 -20.40
CA VAL A 124 -10.93 5.39 -20.29
C VAL A 124 -11.76 5.53 -19.01
N VAL A 125 -11.16 6.09 -17.96
CA VAL A 125 -11.83 6.30 -16.66
C VAL A 125 -12.58 7.64 -16.65
N SER A 126 -11.97 8.71 -17.18
CA SER A 126 -12.59 10.03 -17.33
C SER A 126 -11.72 10.95 -18.17
N ASP A 127 -12.29 11.55 -19.22
CA ASP A 127 -11.64 12.61 -20.03
C ASP A 127 -11.29 13.89 -19.23
N LYS A 128 -11.84 14.03 -18.02
CA LYS A 128 -11.68 15.24 -17.19
C LYS A 128 -10.59 15.12 -16.13
N LEU A 129 -10.08 13.92 -15.87
CA LEU A 129 -9.07 13.68 -14.84
C LEU A 129 -7.69 13.58 -15.46
N THR A 130 -6.69 14.20 -14.84
CA THR A 130 -5.30 13.95 -15.25
C THR A 130 -4.87 12.56 -14.79
N GLY A 131 -3.87 11.96 -15.45
CA GLY A 131 -3.27 10.70 -15.01
C GLY A 131 -2.83 10.74 -13.55
N LEU A 132 -2.24 11.86 -13.11
CA LEU A 132 -1.79 12.05 -11.73
C LEU A 132 -2.96 12.14 -10.72
N GLN A 133 -4.09 12.74 -11.10
CA GLN A 133 -5.30 12.74 -10.26
C GLN A 133 -5.92 11.36 -10.14
N THR A 134 -5.90 10.58 -11.23
CA THR A 134 -6.38 9.18 -11.22
C THR A 134 -5.54 8.33 -10.28
N GLU A 135 -4.21 8.48 -10.32
CA GLU A 135 -3.29 7.85 -9.36
C GLU A 135 -3.57 8.27 -7.92
N ALA A 136 -3.81 9.55 -7.67
CA ALA A 136 -4.13 10.05 -6.34
C ALA A 136 -5.38 9.39 -5.75
N ILE A 137 -6.41 9.13 -6.57
CA ILE A 137 -7.62 8.41 -6.16
C ILE A 137 -7.29 6.96 -5.81
N LEU A 138 -6.57 6.25 -6.68
CA LEU A 138 -6.17 4.86 -6.44
C LEU A 138 -5.34 4.72 -5.16
N PHE A 139 -4.40 5.63 -4.94
CA PHE A 139 -3.60 5.68 -3.71
C PHE A 139 -4.44 5.95 -2.47
N SER A 140 -5.44 6.82 -2.55
CA SER A 140 -6.34 7.08 -1.42
C SER A 140 -7.10 5.81 -1.02
N VAL A 141 -7.56 5.03 -2.00
CA VAL A 141 -8.20 3.73 -1.75
C VAL A 141 -7.20 2.72 -1.19
N LEU A 142 -5.97 2.66 -1.74
CA LEU A 142 -4.91 1.81 -1.18
C LEU A 142 -4.67 2.12 0.30
N VAL A 143 -4.49 3.40 0.67
CA VAL A 143 -4.26 3.82 2.06
C VAL A 143 -5.40 3.38 2.97
N LEU A 144 -6.65 3.57 2.54
CA LEU A 144 -7.81 3.11 3.31
C LEU A 144 -7.76 1.60 3.56
N LEU A 145 -7.48 0.80 2.52
CA LEU A 145 -7.38 -0.65 2.64
C LEU A 145 -6.19 -1.07 3.51
N SER A 146 -5.05 -0.39 3.42
CA SER A 146 -3.86 -0.63 4.24
C SER A 146 -4.16 -0.47 5.73
N VAL A 147 -4.95 0.55 6.09
CA VAL A 147 -5.40 0.76 7.48
C VAL A 147 -6.27 -0.41 7.96
N GLN A 148 -7.19 -0.91 7.12
CA GLN A 148 -8.04 -2.05 7.47
C GLN A 148 -7.22 -3.34 7.67
N VAL A 149 -6.20 -3.56 6.83
CA VAL A 149 -5.28 -4.70 6.98
C VAL A 149 -4.49 -4.57 8.28
N ALA A 150 -3.90 -3.40 8.55
CA ALA A 150 -3.17 -3.17 9.79
C ALA A 150 -4.02 -3.40 11.04
N TRP A 151 -5.27 -2.89 11.04
CA TRP A 151 -6.24 -3.13 12.10
C TRP A 151 -6.51 -4.63 12.31
N SER A 152 -6.79 -5.35 11.22
CA SER A 152 -7.09 -6.78 11.29
C SER A 152 -5.96 -7.60 11.90
N VAL A 153 -4.71 -7.23 11.60
CA VAL A 153 -3.52 -7.90 12.14
C VAL A 153 -3.26 -7.50 13.59
N ALA A 154 -3.42 -6.21 13.92
CA ALA A 154 -3.27 -5.72 15.29
C ALA A 154 -4.29 -6.36 16.25
N MET A 155 -5.50 -6.67 15.78
CA MET A 155 -6.58 -7.22 16.60
C MET A 155 -6.64 -8.74 16.65
N ILE A 156 -5.65 -9.46 16.09
CA ILE A 156 -5.56 -10.91 16.28
C ILE A 156 -5.41 -11.19 17.79
N PRO A 157 -6.32 -11.99 18.41
CA PRO A 157 -6.25 -12.32 19.83
C PRO A 157 -4.94 -13.02 20.19
N LYS A 158 -4.40 -12.72 21.37
CA LYS A 158 -3.29 -13.49 21.94
C LYS A 158 -3.78 -14.93 22.17
N PRO A 159 -3.02 -15.98 21.78
CA PRO A 159 -3.35 -17.35 22.19
C PRO A 159 -3.51 -17.37 23.72
N ALA A 160 -4.56 -18.02 24.22
CA ALA A 160 -4.68 -18.22 25.66
C ALA A 160 -3.47 -19.03 26.12
N ASP A 161 -2.77 -18.54 27.15
CA ASP A 161 -1.74 -19.31 27.82
C ASP A 161 -2.47 -20.44 28.59
N ASP A 162 -2.50 -21.66 28.03
CA ASP A 162 -2.93 -22.89 28.71
C ASP A 162 -1.83 -23.40 29.66
#